data_AF-A0A6V7KSC2-F1
#
_entry.id   AF-A0A6V7KSC2-F1
#
_cell.length_a   1.000
_cell.length_b   1.000
_cell.length_c   1.000
_cell.angle_alpha   90.00
_cell.angle_beta   90.00
_cell.angle_gamma   90.00
#
_symmetry.space_group_name_H-M   'P 1'
#
loop_
_entity.id
_entity.type
_entity.pdbx_description
1 polymer ?
#
loop_
_entity_poly.entity_id
_entity_poly.type
_entity_poly.pdbx_seq_one_letter_code
_entity_poly.pdbx_strand_id
1 'polypeptide(L)' 'DMQMRLGELLIDKLDMIEDTKGNAGDQGRLLVSNLRIMWHSLSLPRINLSTYLFHLKLLKKIIVHNKSNFQ' A
#
# COMPACT_ATOMS: atom_id res chain seq x y z
N ASP A 1 -2.98 10.02 -11.11
CA ASP A 1 -4.26 10.48 -10.55
C ASP A 1 -4.80 9.42 -9.59
N MET A 2 -5.10 9.82 -8.35
CA MET A 2 -5.54 8.92 -7.26
C MET A 2 -7.05 8.94 -7.06
N GLN A 3 -7.78 9.59 -7.96
CA GLN A 3 -9.24 9.56 -7.98
C GLN A 3 -9.76 8.16 -8.31
N MET A 4 -10.86 7.78 -7.68
CA MET A 4 -11.56 6.53 -7.96
C MET A 4 -12.23 6.60 -9.33
N ARG A 5 -12.12 5.51 -10.09
CA ARG A 5 -12.79 5.38 -11.39
C ARG A 5 -14.27 5.02 -11.20
N LEU A 6 -15.07 5.24 -12.24
CA LEU A 6 -16.46 4.78 -12.26
C LEU A 6 -16.52 3.26 -12.05
N GLY A 7 -17.29 2.81 -11.06
CA GLY A 7 -17.37 1.41 -10.66
C GLY A 7 -16.18 0.89 -9.82
N GLU A 8 -15.18 1.73 -9.54
CA GLU A 8 -14.13 1.43 -8.57
C GLU A 8 -14.68 1.66 -7.15
N LEU A 9 -14.59 0.62 -6.32
CA LEU A 9 -15.08 0.63 -4.95
C LEU A 9 -13.90 0.38 -4.01
N LEU A 10 -13.75 1.25 -3.00
CA LEU A 10 -12.76 1.06 -1.95
C LEU A 10 -13.21 -0.11 -1.07
N ILE A 11 -12.34 -1.11 -0.94
CA ILE A 11 -12.57 -2.30 -0.10
C ILE A 11 -11.94 -2.09 1.27
N ASP A 12 -10.68 -1.63 1.30
CA ASP A 12 -9.95 -1.46 2.55
C ASP A 12 -8.95 -0.29 2.49
N LYS A 13 -8.62 0.23 3.67
CA LYS A 13 -7.70 1.34 3.89
C LYS A 13 -6.81 1.02 5.08
N LEU A 14 -5.50 0.98 4.82
CA LEU A 14 -4.48 0.79 5.85
C LEU A 14 -3.60 2.03 5.93
N ASP A 15 -3.53 2.62 7.12
CA ASP A 15 -2.67 3.76 7.43
C ASP A 15 -1.31 3.31 7.95
N MET A 16 -0.31 4.21 7.92
CA MET A 16 1.05 3.98 8.41
C MET A 16 1.78 2.82 7.73
N ILE A 17 1.55 2.63 6.43
CA ILE A 17 2.22 1.61 5.61
C ILE A 17 3.40 2.23 4.89
N GLU A 18 4.60 1.67 5.06
CA GLU A 18 5.83 2.12 4.40
C GLU A 18 6.00 1.48 3.01
N ASP A 19 6.49 2.26 2.03
CA ASP A 19 7.03 1.71 0.78
C ASP A 19 8.54 1.48 0.91
N THR A 20 8.94 0.26 1.28
CA THR A 20 10.34 -0.08 1.56
C THR A 20 11.23 -0.15 0.32
N LYS A 21 10.69 -0.11 -0.90
CA LYS A 21 11.48 -0.27 -2.14
C LYS A 21 11.78 1.06 -2.80
N GLY A 22 10.77 1.91 -2.97
CA GLY A 22 10.93 3.19 -3.65
C GLY A 22 11.18 4.35 -2.69
N ASN A 23 10.62 4.27 -1.48
CA ASN A 23 10.53 5.39 -0.55
C ASN A 23 10.76 4.92 0.91
N ALA A 24 11.86 4.19 1.14
CA ALA A 24 12.17 3.65 2.46
C ALA A 24 12.21 4.75 3.53
N GLY A 25 11.56 4.48 4.66
CA GLY A 25 11.36 5.44 5.76
C GLY A 25 10.18 6.39 5.59
N ASP A 26 9.51 6.44 4.43
CA ASP A 26 8.33 7.28 4.24
C ASP A 26 7.04 6.50 4.55
N GLN A 27 6.24 7.05 5.47
CA GLN A 27 4.96 6.48 5.82
C GLN A 27 3.87 6.94 4.85
N GLY A 28 3.14 5.97 4.34
CA GLY A 28 2.04 6.19 3.44
C GLY A 28 0.75 5.55 3.90
N ARG A 29 -0.20 5.56 2.98
CA ARG A 29 -1.51 4.94 3.10
C ARG A 29 -1.72 3.99 1.94
N LEU A 30 -2.07 2.76 2.27
CA LEU A 30 -2.44 1.74 1.29
C LEU A 30 -3.97 1.71 1.15
N LEU A 31 -4.45 1.84 -0.07
CA LEU A 31 -5.85 1.75 -0.46
C LEU A 31 -6.02 0.52 -1.34
N VAL A 32 -6.93 -0.37 -0.95
CA VAL A 32 -7.28 -1.56 -1.69
C VAL A 32 -8.67 -1.37 -2.26
N SER A 33 -8.79 -1.43 -3.59
CA SER A 33 -10.08 -1.41 -4.29
C SER A 33 -10.35 -2.74 -4.98
N ASN A 34 -11.53 -2.87 -5.58
CA ASN A 34 -11.89 -3.98 -6.45
C ASN A 34 -11.09 -4.04 -7.77
N LEU A 35 -10.38 -2.97 -8.18
CA LEU A 35 -9.66 -2.91 -9.47
C LEU A 35 -8.14 -2.83 -9.34
N ARG A 36 -7.65 -2.12 -8.32
CA ARG A 36 -6.24 -1.84 -8.11
C ARG A 36 -5.88 -1.65 -6.64
N ILE A 37 -4.61 -1.80 -6.36
CA ILE A 37 -3.99 -1.42 -5.10
C ILE A 37 -3.25 -0.11 -5.34
N MET A 38 -3.44 0.85 -4.45
CA MET A 38 -2.79 2.14 -4.49
C MET A 38 -2.08 2.42 -3.19
N TRP A 39 -0.90 3.02 -3.26
CA TRP A 39 -0.18 3.56 -2.12
C TRP A 39 0.13 5.02 -2.39
N HIS A 40 0.03 5.87 -1.38
CA HIS A 40 0.56 7.22 -1.46
C HIS A 40 1.20 7.63 -0.16
N SER A 41 2.23 8.48 -0.27
CA SER A 41 2.87 9.09 0.89
C SER A 41 1.89 9.98 1.66
N LEU A 42 2.00 9.98 2.99
CA LEU A 42 1.30 10.92 3.86
C LEU A 42 2.04 12.25 3.97
N SER A 43 3.37 12.24 3.81
CA SER A 43 4.22 13.43 3.91
C SER A 43 4.26 14.21 2.59
N LEU A 44 4.32 13.51 1.46
CA LEU A 44 4.47 14.07 0.11
C LEU A 44 3.45 13.45 -0.86
N PRO A 45 2.19 13.95 -0.93
CA PRO A 45 1.11 13.34 -1.73
C PRO A 45 1.39 13.16 -3.23
N ARG A 46 2.40 13.88 -3.77
CA ARG A 46 2.88 13.70 -5.15
C ARG A 46 3.55 12.34 -5.38
N ILE A 47 4.09 11.73 -4.31
CA ILE A 47 4.69 10.39 -4.34
C ILE A 47 3.57 9.38 -4.12
N ASN A 48 3.27 8.60 -5.15
CA ASN A 48 2.25 7.57 -5.13
C ASN A 48 2.59 6.43 -6.11
N LEU A 49 1.96 5.29 -5.87
CA LEU A 49 2.08 4.05 -6.62
C LEU A 49 0.68 3.50 -6.85
N SER A 50 0.39 3.03 -8.06
CA SER A 50 -0.91 2.45 -8.40
C SER A 50 -0.68 1.24 -9.30
N THR A 51 -1.13 0.06 -8.87
CA THR A 51 -1.00 -1.19 -9.62
C THR A 51 -2.35 -1.88 -9.78
N TYR A 52 -2.74 -2.17 -11.02
CA TYR A 52 -3.96 -2.91 -11.32
C TYR A 52 -3.83 -4.38 -10.94
N LEU A 53 -4.91 -4.94 -10.38
CA LEU A 53 -4.96 -6.35 -9.99
C LEU A 53 -4.71 -7.29 -11.18
N PHE A 54 -5.15 -6.92 -12.38
CA PHE A 54 -4.92 -7.72 -13.59
C PHE A 54 -3.43 -7.95 -13.92
N HIS A 55 -2.55 -7.01 -13.54
CA HIS A 55 -1.11 -7.12 -13.79
C HIS A 55 -0.33 -7.76 -12.64
N LEU A 56 -0.98 -8.02 -11.50
CA LEU A 56 -0.36 -8.63 -10.33
C LEU A 56 -0.20 -10.14 -10.54
N LYS A 57 1.03 -10.58 -10.77
CA LYS A 57 1.36 -12.02 -10.94
C LYS A 57 1.38 -12.78 -9.62
N LEU A 58 1.74 -12.11 -8.51
CA LEU A 58 1.93 -12.74 -7.22
C LEU A 58 1.85 -11.71 -6.09
N LEU A 59 1.03 -11.98 -5.08
CA LEU A 59 1.03 -11.30 -3.79
C LEU A 59 1.51 -12.29 -2.72
N LYS A 60 2.58 -11.94 -2.01
CA LYS A 60 3.12 -12.73 -0.89
C LYS A 60 3.06 -11.91 0.39
N LYS A 61 2.47 -12.48 1.44
CA LYS A 61 2.54 -11.93 2.80
C LYS A 61 3.70 -12.60 3.53
N ILE A 62 4.70 -11.83 3.92
CA ILE A 62 5.81 -12.29 4.76
C ILE A 62 5.58 -11.71 6.16
N ILE A 63 5.39 -12.58 7.14
CA ILE A 63 5.24 -12.17 8.55
C ILE A 63 6.54 -12.49 9.26
N VAL A 64 7.25 -11.46 9.69
CA VAL A 64 8.45 -11.60 10.51
C VAL A 64 8.01 -11.49 11.97
N HIS A 65 8.07 -12.58 12.73
CA HIS A 65 7.92 -12.53 14.18
C HIS A 65 9.24 -12.15 14.82
N ASN A 66 9.31 -10.97 15.42
CA ASN A 66 10.39 -10.64 16.35
C ASN A 66 9.99 -11.13 17.75
N LYS A 67 10.63 -12.18 18.25
CA LYS A 67 10.61 -12.50 19.68
C LYS A 67 11.46 -11.45 20.39
N SER A 68 10.84 -10.40 20.91
CA SER A 68 11.48 -9.55 21.90
C SER A 68 11.70 -10.38 23.17
N ASN A 69 12.93 -10.85 23.37
CA ASN A 69 13.36 -11.37 24.66
C ASN A 69 13.38 -10.18 25.63
N PHE A 70 12.33 -10.06 26.44
CA PHE A 70 12.40 -9.25 27.66
C PHE A 70 13.33 -9.99 28.63
N GLN A 71 14.53 -9.44 28.84
CA GLN A 71 15.35 -9.69 30.02
C GLN A 71 15.02 -8.64 31.08
#